data_AF-A0A9P5SLI2-F1
#
_entry.id   AF-A0A9P5SLI2-F1
#
_cell.length_a   1.000
_cell.length_b   1.000
_cell.length_c   1.000
_cell.angle_alpha   90.00
_cell.angle_beta   90.00
_cell.angle_gamma   90.00
#
_symmetry.space_group_name_H-M   'P 1'
#
loop_
_entity.id
_entity.type
_entity.pdbx_description
1 polymer ?
#
loop_
_entity_poly.entity_id
_entity_poly.type
_entity_poly.pdbx_seq_one_letter_code
_entity_poly.pdbx_strand_id
1 'polypeptide(L)'
;MLTTPFDPSHPPKTALSGSDRDSFGYATIQSRLPVIVSKIVDDVYRAYHRLSDADPLKAQKEKEAKGIIEAIGGLRYELQRDKPFRPLTDNYPDVQEWNQALSDHYAGSSWFKASWLFSECYLYRRIKEAFAMTEHWRDYDPFFEQKRTVFKSSQKAVVAIAGRLMSPVRSETTHTVEASSSLDILISGGPESKGTEEAFFELAQVCLWGNATDLSLLDNPDLAKVEELQRRMMMSSNSTPASHNSSALSLDEGALDGAQAELAKHADKILQNDLDQLWAKVKSLRNGRIDIILDNAGFELYVDLVFADYLVRAGFAKEVVFHAKNIPWFVSDVMPFDFQWTLDQLDPDTATSEPFFDPSESTEQLALKDLGRKWKEYVESGVWKVKGHNFWTSCYAFHHLPTLPSAQDLFRDTAQSDLWIFKGDLNYRKLVYDCKWPTTTPFTEAIGPLASSEVPSLVTFRTCKADVVVGLKADVEERVEKEAKDWMVSGEYAVISFSP
;
A
#
# COMPACT_ATOMS: atom_id res chain seq x y z
N MET A 1 -7.90 -19.61 -23.42
CA MET A 1 -8.20 -18.21 -23.09
C MET A 1 -9.12 -18.24 -21.90
N LEU A 2 -8.68 -17.69 -20.77
CA LEU A 2 -9.56 -17.41 -19.64
C LEU A 2 -10.75 -16.59 -20.17
N THR A 3 -11.96 -16.92 -19.74
CA THR A 3 -13.17 -16.14 -20.04
C THR A 3 -13.91 -15.96 -18.72
N THR A 4 -14.36 -14.74 -18.44
CA THR A 4 -15.13 -14.43 -17.23
C THR A 4 -16.62 -14.46 -17.57
N PRO A 5 -17.45 -15.22 -16.84
CA PRO A 5 -18.90 -15.23 -17.05
C PRO A 5 -19.60 -14.02 -16.41
N PHE A 6 -18.85 -13.05 -15.92
CA PHE A 6 -19.30 -11.90 -15.14
C PHE A 6 -18.67 -10.61 -15.66
N ASP A 7 -19.35 -9.49 -15.40
CA ASP A 7 -18.93 -8.14 -15.79
C ASP A 7 -18.96 -7.21 -14.56
N PRO A 8 -18.40 -5.98 -14.64
CA PRO A 8 -18.33 -5.08 -13.48
C PRO A 8 -19.67 -4.86 -12.75
N SER A 9 -20.81 -4.89 -13.45
CA SER A 9 -22.15 -4.73 -12.89
C SER A 9 -22.84 -6.03 -12.49
N HIS A 10 -22.33 -7.17 -12.96
CA HIS A 10 -22.80 -8.51 -12.62
C HIS A 10 -21.66 -9.37 -12.06
N PRO A 11 -21.16 -9.08 -10.85
CA PRO A 11 -20.03 -9.80 -10.27
C PRO A 11 -20.39 -11.24 -9.83
N PRO A 12 -19.39 -12.08 -9.45
CA PRO A 12 -19.62 -13.48 -9.08
C PRO A 12 -20.61 -13.71 -7.93
N LYS A 13 -20.75 -12.72 -7.05
CA LYS A 13 -21.73 -12.66 -5.95
C LYS A 13 -22.36 -11.27 -5.93
N THR A 14 -23.29 -11.02 -5.01
CA THR A 14 -23.85 -9.68 -4.81
C THR A 14 -22.74 -8.70 -4.43
N ALA A 15 -22.58 -7.63 -5.22
CA ALA A 15 -21.62 -6.57 -4.94
C ALA A 15 -21.91 -5.90 -3.59
N LEU A 16 -20.87 -5.49 -2.88
CA LEU A 16 -21.00 -4.44 -1.88
C LEU A 16 -21.39 -3.14 -2.58
N SER A 17 -22.27 -2.35 -1.96
CA SER A 17 -22.82 -1.14 -2.56
C SER A 17 -23.25 -0.14 -1.48
N GLY A 18 -23.50 1.10 -1.88
CA GLY A 18 -24.10 2.09 -1.01
C GLY A 18 -25.60 1.88 -0.76
N SER A 19 -26.25 0.84 -1.29
CA SER A 19 -27.70 0.69 -1.06
C SER A 19 -28.04 0.16 0.33
N ASP A 20 -27.07 -0.49 0.98
CA ASP A 20 -27.21 -1.12 2.29
C ASP A 20 -26.78 -0.16 3.41
N ARG A 21 -27.75 0.40 4.15
CA ARG A 21 -27.51 1.46 5.12
C ARG A 21 -26.64 1.07 6.32
N ASP A 22 -26.56 -0.23 6.60
CA ASP A 22 -25.79 -0.77 7.72
C ASP A 22 -24.36 -1.17 7.28
N SER A 23 -24.06 -1.09 5.99
CA SER A 23 -22.74 -1.42 5.43
C SER A 23 -21.74 -0.27 5.57
N PHE A 24 -20.46 -0.64 5.65
CA PHE A 24 -19.38 0.32 5.59
C PHE A 24 -19.27 1.00 4.22
N GLY A 25 -19.70 0.33 3.14
CA GLY A 25 -19.87 0.94 1.82
C GLY A 25 -20.81 2.16 1.83
N TYR A 26 -21.97 2.05 2.48
CA TYR A 26 -22.88 3.19 2.66
C TYR A 26 -22.26 4.31 3.49
N ALA A 27 -21.68 3.98 4.64
CA ALA A 27 -21.03 4.96 5.51
C ALA A 27 -19.91 5.71 4.77
N THR A 28 -19.15 4.99 3.94
CA THR A 28 -18.08 5.55 3.12
C THR A 28 -18.62 6.54 2.09
N ILE A 29 -19.59 6.13 1.27
CA ILE A 29 -20.19 6.98 0.23
C ILE A 29 -20.89 8.20 0.85
N GLN A 30 -21.62 8.01 1.94
CA GLN A 30 -22.41 9.06 2.58
C GLN A 30 -21.55 10.09 3.32
N SER A 31 -20.50 9.64 4.01
CA SER A 31 -19.81 10.48 5.01
C SER A 31 -18.33 10.67 4.70
N ARG A 32 -17.60 9.63 4.30
CA ARG A 32 -16.13 9.71 4.10
C ARG A 32 -15.76 10.36 2.77
N LEU A 33 -16.39 9.95 1.66
CA LEU A 33 -16.10 10.51 0.34
C LEU A 33 -16.34 12.03 0.27
N PRO A 34 -17.44 12.61 0.84
CA PRO A 34 -17.60 14.07 0.89
C PRO A 34 -16.53 14.80 1.69
N VAL A 35 -15.99 14.18 2.75
CA VAL A 35 -14.90 14.74 3.55
C VAL A 35 -13.61 14.79 2.73
N ILE A 36 -13.28 13.72 2.00
CA ILE A 36 -12.12 13.67 1.08
C ILE A 36 -12.23 14.78 0.03
N VAL A 37 -13.39 14.92 -0.60
CA VAL A 37 -13.64 15.98 -1.60
C VAL A 37 -13.46 17.37 -1.00
N SER A 38 -13.90 17.58 0.25
CA SER A 38 -13.74 18.87 0.95
C SER A 38 -12.27 19.16 1.27
N LYS A 39 -11.51 18.15 1.71
CA LYS A 39 -10.06 18.28 1.98
C LYS A 39 -9.29 18.68 0.72
N ILE A 40 -9.66 18.17 -0.45
CA ILE A 40 -9.03 18.56 -1.73
C ILE A 40 -9.31 20.02 -2.07
N VAL A 41 -10.54 20.50 -1.85
CA VAL A 41 -10.88 21.92 -2.03
C VAL A 41 -9.99 22.80 -1.14
N ASP A 42 -9.85 22.43 0.13
CA ASP A 42 -8.99 23.15 1.08
C ASP A 42 -7.51 23.12 0.67
N ASP A 43 -7.03 21.98 0.16
CA ASP A 43 -5.66 21.84 -0.29
C ASP A 43 -5.36 22.71 -1.52
N VAL A 44 -6.20 22.64 -2.56
CA VAL A 44 -6.06 23.48 -3.76
C VAL A 44 -6.14 24.96 -3.39
N TYR A 45 -7.07 25.33 -2.49
CA TYR A 45 -7.16 26.69 -1.95
C TYR A 45 -5.84 27.14 -1.32
N ARG A 46 -5.26 26.35 -0.40
CA ARG A 46 -3.98 26.68 0.22
C ARG A 46 -2.83 26.72 -0.78
N ALA A 47 -2.81 25.79 -1.74
CA ALA A 47 -1.76 25.70 -2.74
C ALA A 47 -1.68 26.96 -3.61
N TYR A 48 -2.81 27.42 -4.14
CA TYR A 48 -2.77 28.60 -5.01
C TYR A 48 -2.50 29.90 -4.22
N HIS A 49 -2.93 30.00 -2.95
CA HIS A 49 -2.60 31.17 -2.11
C HIS A 49 -1.11 31.25 -1.75
N ARG A 50 -0.38 30.13 -1.83
CA ARG A 50 1.08 30.09 -1.65
C ARG A 50 1.86 30.47 -2.92
N LEU A 51 1.19 30.74 -4.04
CA LEU A 51 1.85 31.19 -5.26
C LEU A 51 2.54 32.54 -5.03
N SER A 52 3.82 32.59 -5.37
CA SER A 52 4.65 33.81 -5.29
C SER A 52 4.04 34.93 -6.14
N ASP A 53 4.03 36.15 -5.61
CA ASP A 53 3.63 37.35 -6.39
C ASP A 53 4.55 37.61 -7.60
N ALA A 54 5.74 37.01 -7.61
CA ALA A 54 6.67 37.07 -8.73
C ALA A 54 6.36 36.04 -9.84
N ASP A 55 5.43 35.10 -9.65
CA ASP A 55 5.06 34.12 -10.67
C ASP A 55 4.27 34.80 -11.80
N PRO A 56 4.80 34.88 -13.03
CA PRO A 56 4.11 35.56 -14.14
C PRO A 56 2.82 34.86 -14.57
N LEU A 57 2.62 33.59 -14.17
CA LEU A 57 1.43 32.80 -14.44
C LEU A 57 0.45 32.76 -13.26
N LYS A 58 0.70 33.52 -12.19
CA LYS A 58 -0.14 33.50 -10.97
C LYS A 58 -1.61 33.69 -11.28
N ALA A 59 -1.98 34.71 -12.06
CA ALA A 59 -3.38 34.99 -12.38
C ALA A 59 -4.07 33.84 -13.14
N GLN A 60 -3.37 33.19 -14.07
CA GLN A 60 -3.87 32.03 -14.82
C GLN A 60 -4.03 30.82 -13.89
N LYS A 61 -3.00 30.52 -13.09
CA LYS A 61 -3.02 29.42 -12.11
C LYS A 61 -4.12 29.60 -11.07
N GLU A 62 -4.35 30.82 -10.57
CA GLU A 62 -5.43 31.11 -9.63
C GLU A 62 -6.81 30.91 -10.27
N LYS A 63 -6.98 31.31 -11.53
CA LYS A 63 -8.23 31.10 -12.27
C LYS A 63 -8.52 29.61 -12.45
N GLU A 64 -7.52 28.83 -12.85
CA GLU A 64 -7.64 27.37 -12.99
C GLU A 64 -7.94 26.71 -11.63
N ALA A 65 -7.24 27.09 -10.57
CA ALA A 65 -7.45 26.56 -9.22
C ALA A 65 -8.88 26.82 -8.72
N LYS A 66 -9.44 28.02 -8.97
CA LYS A 66 -10.84 28.33 -8.66
C LYS A 66 -11.82 27.45 -9.46
N GLY A 67 -11.52 27.17 -10.73
CA GLY A 67 -12.30 26.24 -11.56
C GLY A 67 -12.24 24.80 -11.04
N ILE A 68 -11.07 24.34 -10.59
CA ILE A 68 -10.92 23.04 -9.92
C ILE A 68 -11.77 22.98 -8.65
N ILE A 69 -11.70 24.01 -7.80
CA ILE A 69 -12.51 24.10 -6.57
C ILE A 69 -14.01 24.03 -6.89
N GLU A 70 -14.47 24.72 -7.93
CA GLU A 70 -15.86 24.67 -8.38
C GLU A 70 -16.26 23.27 -8.85
N ALA A 71 -15.43 22.63 -9.69
CA ALA A 71 -15.69 21.29 -10.22
C ALA A 71 -15.73 20.23 -9.10
N ILE A 72 -14.77 20.27 -8.18
CA ILE A 72 -14.66 19.33 -7.05
C ILE A 72 -15.77 19.62 -6.01
N GLY A 73 -16.09 20.89 -5.76
CA GLY A 73 -17.25 21.28 -4.94
C GLY A 73 -18.58 20.79 -5.52
N GLY A 74 -18.74 20.84 -6.85
CA GLY A 74 -19.88 20.27 -7.56
C GLY A 74 -19.96 18.75 -7.40
N LEU A 75 -18.82 18.05 -7.45
CA LEU A 75 -18.74 16.60 -7.24
C LEU A 75 -19.28 16.19 -5.86
N ARG A 76 -18.98 16.96 -4.80
CA ARG A 76 -19.56 16.74 -3.47
C ARG A 76 -21.09 16.78 -3.51
N TYR A 77 -21.66 17.76 -4.22
CA TYR A 77 -23.11 17.88 -4.35
C TYR A 77 -23.72 16.72 -5.14
N GLU A 78 -23.07 16.30 -6.23
CA GLU A 78 -23.49 15.13 -7.02
C GLU A 78 -23.57 13.87 -6.15
N LEU A 79 -22.52 13.62 -5.37
CA LEU A 79 -22.43 12.50 -4.44
C LEU A 79 -23.52 12.55 -3.35
N GLN A 80 -23.65 13.69 -2.65
CA GLN A 80 -24.61 13.84 -1.55
C GLN A 80 -26.08 13.80 -2.00
N ARG A 81 -26.37 14.11 -3.26
CA ARG A 81 -27.72 14.06 -3.83
C ARG A 81 -27.96 12.81 -4.68
N ASP A 82 -27.06 11.83 -4.63
CA ASP A 82 -27.11 10.59 -5.41
C ASP A 82 -27.42 10.85 -6.89
N LYS A 83 -26.75 11.85 -7.47
CA LYS A 83 -26.93 12.17 -8.89
C LYS A 83 -26.45 11.00 -9.75
N PRO A 84 -27.09 10.76 -10.91
CA PRO A 84 -26.59 9.79 -11.86
C PRO A 84 -25.15 10.11 -12.28
N PHE A 85 -24.38 9.07 -12.55
CA PHE A 85 -23.05 9.24 -13.13
C PHE A 85 -23.14 9.88 -14.52
N ARG A 86 -22.08 10.58 -14.92
CA ARG A 86 -21.95 11.18 -16.25
C ARG A 86 -20.68 10.72 -16.97
N PRO A 87 -20.66 10.74 -18.30
CA PRO A 87 -19.41 10.55 -19.04
C PRO A 87 -18.33 11.56 -18.60
N LEU A 88 -17.08 11.10 -18.61
CA LEU A 88 -15.90 11.92 -18.47
C LEU A 88 -15.68 12.72 -19.76
N THR A 89 -15.21 13.95 -19.62
CA THR A 89 -15.06 14.92 -20.72
C THR A 89 -13.64 15.44 -20.90
N ASP A 90 -12.68 14.96 -20.11
CA ASP A 90 -11.26 15.29 -20.29
C ASP A 90 -10.61 14.51 -21.44
N ASN A 91 -9.30 14.73 -21.63
CA ASN A 91 -8.50 14.11 -22.69
C ASN A 91 -7.46 13.12 -22.13
N TYR A 92 -7.63 12.61 -20.92
CA TYR A 92 -6.71 11.63 -20.34
C TYR A 92 -6.84 10.29 -21.09
N PRO A 93 -5.76 9.48 -21.20
CA PRO A 93 -5.74 8.32 -22.09
C PRO A 93 -6.80 7.22 -21.81
N ASP A 94 -7.37 7.18 -20.60
CA ASP A 94 -8.32 6.17 -20.16
C ASP A 94 -9.80 6.55 -20.36
N VAL A 95 -10.10 7.77 -20.85
CA VAL A 95 -11.46 8.31 -20.94
C VAL A 95 -12.40 7.42 -21.74
N GLN A 96 -11.92 6.90 -22.87
CA GLN A 96 -12.71 6.03 -23.73
C GLN A 96 -13.13 4.75 -23.00
N GLU A 97 -12.20 4.12 -22.27
CA GLU A 97 -12.47 2.89 -21.52
C GLU A 97 -13.44 3.14 -20.36
N TRP A 98 -13.25 4.22 -19.61
CA TRP A 98 -14.15 4.61 -18.53
C TRP A 98 -15.57 4.89 -19.02
N ASN A 99 -15.71 5.64 -20.11
CA ASN A 99 -17.00 5.96 -20.70
C ASN A 99 -17.68 4.72 -21.28
N GLN A 100 -16.92 3.78 -21.85
CA GLN A 100 -17.44 2.49 -22.30
C GLN A 100 -17.95 1.67 -21.11
N ALA A 101 -17.15 1.51 -20.05
CA ALA A 101 -17.55 0.78 -18.85
C ALA A 101 -18.78 1.40 -18.18
N LEU A 102 -18.84 2.73 -18.11
CA LEU A 102 -19.99 3.45 -17.58
C LEU A 102 -21.26 3.19 -18.42
N SER A 103 -21.14 3.24 -19.76
CA SER A 103 -22.25 3.00 -20.68
C SER A 103 -22.74 1.55 -20.65
N ASP A 104 -21.83 0.58 -20.65
CA ASP A 104 -22.17 -0.84 -20.78
C ASP A 104 -22.71 -1.44 -19.48
N HIS A 105 -22.16 -1.02 -18.34
CA HIS A 105 -22.40 -1.69 -17.06
C HIS A 105 -23.18 -0.81 -16.06
N TYR A 106 -23.11 0.52 -16.18
CA TYR A 106 -23.62 1.43 -15.16
C TYR A 106 -24.54 2.52 -15.73
N ALA A 107 -25.15 2.27 -16.89
CA ALA A 107 -26.09 3.19 -17.52
C ALA A 107 -27.24 3.59 -16.59
N GLY A 108 -27.38 4.89 -16.34
CA GLY A 108 -28.42 5.43 -15.45
C GLY A 108 -28.24 5.09 -13.96
N SER A 109 -27.12 4.46 -13.59
CA SER A 109 -26.76 4.21 -12.19
C SER A 109 -26.27 5.48 -11.50
N SER A 110 -26.12 5.39 -10.17
CA SER A 110 -25.72 6.48 -9.29
C SER A 110 -24.84 5.95 -8.15
N TRP A 111 -24.28 6.88 -7.36
CA TRP A 111 -23.30 6.61 -6.30
C TRP A 111 -23.72 5.52 -5.33
N PHE A 112 -24.98 5.53 -4.87
CA PHE A 112 -25.48 4.55 -3.91
C PHE A 112 -26.03 3.27 -4.57
N LYS A 113 -26.26 3.27 -5.89
CA LYS A 113 -26.85 2.14 -6.63
C LYS A 113 -25.82 1.23 -7.29
N ALA A 114 -24.71 1.78 -7.74
CA ALA A 114 -23.62 0.99 -8.30
C ALA A 114 -22.88 0.20 -7.22
N SER A 115 -22.00 -0.70 -7.66
CA SER A 115 -21.04 -1.36 -6.77
C SER A 115 -20.18 -0.29 -6.07
N TRP A 116 -19.86 -0.56 -4.81
CA TRP A 116 -19.06 0.34 -3.99
C TRP A 116 -17.68 0.59 -4.63
N LEU A 117 -17.03 -0.48 -5.10
CA LEU A 117 -15.79 -0.40 -5.87
C LEU A 117 -15.88 0.58 -7.05
N PHE A 118 -16.92 0.51 -7.88
CA PHE A 118 -17.08 1.42 -9.02
C PHE A 118 -17.26 2.86 -8.55
N SER A 119 -18.16 3.09 -7.58
CA SER A 119 -18.45 4.44 -7.06
C SER A 119 -17.19 5.14 -6.51
N GLU A 120 -16.35 4.42 -5.77
CA GLU A 120 -15.10 4.98 -5.26
C GLU A 120 -14.07 5.23 -6.36
N CYS A 121 -13.81 4.23 -7.22
CA CYS A 121 -12.87 4.40 -8.33
C CYS A 121 -13.30 5.58 -9.26
N TYR A 122 -14.60 5.70 -9.53
CA TYR A 122 -15.15 6.79 -10.34
C TYR A 122 -14.99 8.16 -9.66
N LEU A 123 -15.08 8.24 -8.32
CA LEU A 123 -14.81 9.49 -7.59
C LEU A 123 -13.38 9.99 -7.87
N TYR A 124 -12.37 9.13 -7.68
CA TYR A 124 -10.97 9.51 -7.90
C TYR A 124 -10.70 9.84 -9.36
N ARG A 125 -11.36 9.14 -10.30
CA ARG A 125 -11.26 9.49 -11.72
C ARG A 125 -11.90 10.85 -12.05
N ARG A 126 -13.02 11.21 -11.43
CA ARG A 126 -13.65 12.54 -11.52
C ARG A 126 -12.82 13.64 -10.86
N ILE A 127 -12.09 13.32 -9.79
CA ILE A 127 -11.09 14.24 -9.22
C ILE A 127 -9.98 14.47 -10.25
N LYS A 128 -9.40 13.41 -10.84
CA LYS A 128 -8.38 13.57 -11.89
C LYS A 128 -8.89 14.35 -13.09
N GLU A 129 -10.14 14.15 -13.51
CA GLU A 129 -10.76 14.92 -14.60
C GLU A 129 -10.66 16.43 -14.34
N ALA A 130 -10.98 16.89 -13.12
CA ALA A 130 -10.93 18.31 -12.78
C ALA A 130 -9.53 18.91 -12.99
N PHE A 131 -8.46 18.18 -12.65
CA PHE A 131 -7.09 18.60 -12.90
C PHE A 131 -6.68 18.43 -14.37
N ALA A 132 -7.07 17.33 -15.03
CA ALA A 132 -6.73 17.04 -16.42
C ALA A 132 -7.26 18.08 -17.41
N MET A 133 -8.36 18.76 -17.05
CA MET A 133 -8.94 19.87 -17.81
C MET A 133 -8.16 21.18 -17.75
N THR A 134 -7.11 21.25 -16.92
CA THR A 134 -6.27 22.45 -16.75
C THR A 134 -4.93 22.33 -17.48
N GLU A 135 -4.23 23.45 -17.63
CA GLU A 135 -2.89 23.51 -18.18
C GLU A 135 -1.82 23.47 -17.08
N HIS A 136 -1.96 24.26 -16.01
CA HIS A 136 -0.91 24.46 -15.02
C HIS A 136 -1.04 23.58 -13.78
N TRP A 137 -2.22 22.96 -13.56
CA TRP A 137 -2.49 22.08 -12.42
C TRP A 137 -2.67 20.62 -12.83
N ARG A 138 -2.45 20.28 -14.11
CA ARG A 138 -2.71 18.95 -14.69
C ARG A 138 -2.09 17.80 -13.89
N ASP A 139 -0.87 18.01 -13.43
CA ASP A 139 -0.06 17.00 -12.73
C ASP A 139 0.03 17.27 -11.22
N TYR A 140 -0.78 18.19 -10.70
CA TYR A 140 -0.87 18.44 -9.27
C TYR A 140 -1.49 17.24 -8.55
N ASP A 141 -0.81 16.74 -7.53
CA ASP A 141 -1.35 15.74 -6.60
C ASP A 141 -1.89 16.44 -5.35
N PRO A 142 -3.23 16.52 -5.16
CA PRO A 142 -3.83 17.16 -3.99
C PRO A 142 -3.65 16.38 -2.69
N PHE A 143 -3.06 15.19 -2.74
CA PHE A 143 -2.81 14.35 -1.56
C PHE A 143 -1.34 14.30 -1.16
N PHE A 144 -0.42 14.80 -2.00
CA PHE A 144 1.01 14.68 -1.78
C PHE A 144 1.46 15.27 -0.44
N GLU A 145 0.90 16.42 -0.05
CA GLU A 145 1.26 17.04 1.22
C GLU A 145 0.84 16.20 2.44
N GLN A 146 -0.31 15.52 2.33
CA GLN A 146 -0.75 14.58 3.37
C GLN A 146 0.19 13.36 3.44
N LYS A 147 0.57 12.78 2.28
CA LYS A 147 1.54 11.67 2.20
C LYS A 147 2.88 12.05 2.85
N ARG A 148 3.41 13.23 2.51
CA ARG A 148 4.66 13.76 3.06
C ARG A 148 4.60 13.95 4.57
N THR A 149 3.54 14.60 5.06
CA THR A 149 3.36 14.88 6.49
C THR A 149 3.34 13.59 7.31
N VAL A 150 2.66 12.57 6.81
CA VAL A 150 2.56 11.28 7.50
C VAL A 150 3.88 10.55 7.47
N PHE A 151 4.59 10.54 6.33
CA PHE A 151 5.92 9.94 6.29
C PHE A 151 6.89 10.62 7.26
N LYS A 152 6.84 11.96 7.37
CA LYS A 152 7.65 12.71 8.34
C LYS A 152 7.33 12.30 9.78
N SER A 153 6.05 12.10 10.12
CA SER A 153 5.67 11.61 11.46
C SER A 153 6.22 10.21 11.78
N SER A 154 6.53 9.43 10.75
CA SER A 154 7.13 8.09 10.88
C SER A 154 8.65 8.10 11.00
N GLN A 155 9.29 9.28 11.13
CA GLN A 155 10.74 9.44 11.16
C GLN A 155 11.43 8.52 12.16
N LYS A 156 10.96 8.46 13.41
CA LYS A 156 11.57 7.59 14.44
C LYS A 156 11.59 6.13 14.00
N ALA A 157 10.52 5.69 13.35
CA ALA A 157 10.38 4.31 12.91
C ALA A 157 11.26 4.00 11.68
N VAL A 158 11.26 4.89 10.70
CA VAL A 158 12.14 4.79 9.53
C VAL A 158 13.61 4.74 9.95
N VAL A 159 14.02 5.64 10.85
CA VAL A 159 15.38 5.71 11.39
C VAL A 159 15.77 4.43 12.12
N ALA A 160 14.93 3.94 13.03
CA ALA A 160 15.25 2.75 13.82
C ALA A 160 15.32 1.47 12.97
N ILE A 161 14.46 1.31 11.96
CA ILE A 161 14.55 0.19 11.02
C ILE A 161 15.86 0.28 10.22
N ALA A 162 16.17 1.45 9.67
CA ALA A 162 17.42 1.64 8.93
C ALA A 162 18.64 1.32 9.79
N GLY A 163 18.70 1.87 11.00
CA GLY A 163 19.75 1.61 11.98
C GLY A 163 19.90 0.12 12.26
N ARG A 164 18.81 -0.61 12.50
CA ARG A 164 18.85 -2.05 12.77
C ARG A 164 19.33 -2.87 11.57
N LEU A 165 18.88 -2.55 10.36
CA LEU A 165 19.27 -3.30 9.17
C LEU A 165 20.73 -3.05 8.79
N MET A 166 21.19 -1.80 8.91
CA MET A 166 22.49 -1.34 8.41
C MET A 166 23.57 -1.20 9.48
N SER A 167 23.26 -1.43 10.77
CA SER A 167 24.27 -1.34 11.84
C SER A 167 25.48 -2.23 11.54
N PRO A 168 26.70 -1.65 11.47
CA PRO A 168 27.91 -2.42 11.25
C PRO A 168 28.24 -3.22 12.51
N VAL A 169 28.33 -4.55 12.38
CA VAL A 169 28.72 -5.41 13.50
C VAL A 169 30.25 -5.49 13.55
N ARG A 170 30.85 -5.13 14.69
CA ARG A 170 32.30 -5.27 14.89
C ARG A 170 32.65 -6.74 15.12
N SER A 171 33.47 -7.33 14.24
CA SER A 171 34.12 -8.63 14.49
C SER A 171 35.18 -8.48 15.59
N GLU A 172 35.00 -9.16 16.72
CA GLU A 172 35.98 -9.20 17.82
C GLU A 172 37.26 -9.98 17.46
N THR A 173 37.22 -10.80 16.40
CA THR A 173 38.25 -11.79 16.10
C THR A 173 39.34 -11.34 15.12
N THR A 174 39.14 -10.27 14.35
CA THR A 174 40.08 -9.92 13.26
C THR A 174 40.62 -8.50 13.27
N HIS A 175 40.13 -7.58 14.12
CA HIS A 175 40.45 -6.15 14.05
C HIS A 175 40.26 -5.53 12.64
N THR A 176 39.57 -6.23 11.74
CA THR A 176 39.14 -5.75 10.43
C THR A 176 37.64 -5.50 10.50
N VAL A 177 37.21 -4.29 10.17
CA VAL A 177 35.79 -3.99 9.98
C VAL A 177 35.37 -4.69 8.69
N GLU A 178 34.65 -5.81 8.79
CA GLU A 178 33.90 -6.28 7.64
C GLU A 178 32.70 -5.35 7.46
N ALA A 179 32.57 -4.76 6.26
CA ALA A 179 31.53 -3.80 5.90
C ALA A 179 30.16 -4.46 5.65
N SER A 180 29.83 -5.49 6.42
CA SER A 180 28.60 -6.26 6.27
C SER A 180 27.53 -5.70 7.20
N SER A 181 26.36 -5.40 6.65
CA SER A 181 25.22 -4.92 7.45
C SER A 181 24.66 -6.04 8.34
N SER A 182 23.91 -5.68 9.38
CA SER A 182 23.26 -6.65 10.26
C SER A 182 22.33 -7.60 9.48
N LEU A 183 21.63 -7.09 8.45
CA LEU A 183 20.84 -7.92 7.55
C LEU A 183 21.70 -8.90 6.74
N ASP A 184 22.84 -8.46 6.20
CA ASP A 184 23.73 -9.33 5.41
C ASP A 184 24.29 -10.49 6.26
N ILE A 185 24.56 -10.24 7.55
CA ILE A 185 25.00 -11.27 8.49
C ILE A 185 23.88 -12.27 8.75
N LEU A 186 22.66 -11.79 8.98
CA LEU A 186 21.50 -12.63 9.29
C LEU A 186 21.18 -13.61 8.15
N ILE A 187 21.36 -13.15 6.90
CA ILE A 187 21.10 -13.96 5.69
C ILE A 187 22.35 -14.64 5.12
N SER A 188 23.51 -14.50 5.76
CA SER A 188 24.81 -14.97 5.23
C SER A 188 24.86 -16.49 4.97
N GLY A 189 24.03 -17.28 5.64
CA GLY A 189 23.88 -18.71 5.37
C GLY A 189 23.08 -19.03 4.10
N GLY A 190 22.65 -18.02 3.35
CA GLY A 190 21.89 -18.15 2.11
C GLY A 190 20.40 -18.47 2.31
N PRO A 191 19.66 -18.75 1.22
CA PRO A 191 18.21 -19.01 1.21
C PRO A 191 17.69 -20.06 2.20
N GLU A 192 18.53 -21.02 2.59
CA GLU A 192 18.14 -22.14 3.44
C GLU A 192 18.51 -21.95 4.92
N SER A 193 19.15 -20.83 5.26
CA SER A 193 19.57 -20.56 6.62
C SER A 193 18.38 -20.20 7.52
N LYS A 194 18.49 -20.56 8.80
CA LYS A 194 17.49 -20.21 9.81
C LYS A 194 17.36 -18.68 9.97
N GLY A 195 18.46 -17.94 9.90
CA GLY A 195 18.42 -16.48 9.98
C GLY A 195 17.65 -15.84 8.82
N THR A 196 17.80 -16.41 7.61
CA THR A 196 17.04 -15.99 6.42
C THR A 196 15.54 -16.23 6.60
N GLU A 197 15.16 -17.38 7.16
CA GLU A 197 13.78 -17.72 7.49
C GLU A 197 13.19 -16.80 8.56
N GLU A 198 13.90 -16.58 9.67
CA GLU A 198 13.47 -15.69 10.74
C GLU A 198 13.26 -14.24 10.21
N ALA A 199 14.18 -13.75 9.38
CA ALA A 199 14.06 -12.45 8.73
C ALA A 199 12.83 -12.36 7.81
N PHE A 200 12.49 -13.44 7.10
CA PHE A 200 11.31 -13.48 6.23
C PHE A 200 10.03 -13.22 7.03
N PHE A 201 9.80 -14.01 8.09
CA PHE A 201 8.56 -13.93 8.86
C PHE A 201 8.41 -12.59 9.57
N GLU A 202 9.53 -12.00 10.02
CA GLU A 202 9.52 -10.69 10.62
C GLU A 202 9.17 -9.61 9.59
N LEU A 203 9.92 -9.54 8.49
CA LEU A 203 9.76 -8.47 7.49
C LEU A 203 8.43 -8.58 6.73
N ALA A 204 7.90 -9.78 6.51
CA ALA A 204 6.57 -9.98 5.92
C ALA A 204 5.46 -9.44 6.84
N GLN A 205 5.60 -9.59 8.16
CA GLN A 205 4.66 -9.00 9.11
C GLN A 205 4.79 -7.48 9.21
N VAL A 206 6.02 -6.95 9.15
CA VAL A 206 6.23 -5.49 9.08
C VAL A 206 5.59 -4.92 7.81
N CYS A 207 5.76 -5.59 6.67
CA CYS A 207 5.13 -5.25 5.39
C CYS A 207 3.60 -5.28 5.45
N LEU A 208 3.01 -6.28 6.13
CA LEU A 208 1.57 -6.35 6.38
C LEU A 208 1.09 -5.17 7.23
N TRP A 209 1.72 -4.95 8.37
CA TRP A 209 1.23 -4.01 9.36
C TRP A 209 1.58 -2.55 9.05
N GLY A 210 2.53 -2.26 8.16
CA GLY A 210 2.75 -0.91 7.63
C GLY A 210 1.45 -0.26 7.11
N ASN A 211 0.56 -1.09 6.56
CA ASN A 211 -0.78 -0.75 6.08
C ASN A 211 -1.78 -0.37 7.20
N ALA A 212 -1.48 -0.60 8.48
CA ALA A 212 -2.30 -0.10 9.59
C ALA A 212 -2.24 1.44 9.72
N THR A 213 -1.29 2.09 9.03
CA THR A 213 -1.14 3.54 8.94
C THR A 213 -2.02 4.17 7.85
N ASP A 214 -3.24 3.66 7.66
CA ASP A 214 -4.10 4.12 6.56
C ASP A 214 -4.65 5.53 6.79
N LEU A 215 -4.30 6.42 5.88
CA LEU A 215 -4.68 7.83 5.94
C LEU A 215 -6.09 8.11 5.44
N SER A 216 -6.65 7.22 4.61
CA SER A 216 -8.00 7.35 4.11
C SER A 216 -9.04 7.13 5.22
N LEU A 217 -8.71 6.37 6.26
CA LEU A 217 -9.56 6.10 7.43
C LEU A 217 -9.48 7.17 8.52
N LEU A 218 -8.50 8.07 8.45
CA LEU A 218 -8.28 9.09 9.46
C LEU A 218 -9.00 10.39 9.04
N ASP A 219 -10.18 10.63 9.63
CA ASP A 219 -10.94 11.88 9.46
C ASP A 219 -10.08 13.13 9.77
N ASN A 220 -9.06 12.96 10.60
CA ASN A 220 -7.90 13.82 10.75
C ASN A 220 -6.72 12.90 11.08
N PRO A 221 -5.53 12.95 10.43
CA PRO A 221 -4.42 12.09 10.82
C PRO A 221 -4.03 12.44 12.25
N ASP A 222 -4.53 11.66 13.21
CA ASP A 222 -4.04 11.69 14.57
C ASP A 222 -2.64 11.10 14.54
N LEU A 223 -1.66 11.98 14.33
CA LEU A 223 -0.25 11.61 14.18
C LEU A 223 0.24 10.83 15.42
N ALA A 224 -0.36 11.04 16.58
CA ALA A 224 -0.05 10.26 17.78
C ALA A 224 -0.53 8.80 17.65
N LYS A 225 -1.67 8.55 17.00
CA LYS A 225 -2.16 7.19 16.71
C LYS A 225 -1.28 6.49 15.68
N VAL A 226 -0.80 7.21 14.66
CA VAL A 226 0.17 6.72 13.68
C VAL A 226 1.49 6.34 14.36
N GLU A 227 2.07 7.25 15.14
CA GLU A 227 3.30 6.99 15.90
C GLU A 227 3.14 5.83 16.88
N GLU A 228 2.00 5.71 17.56
CA GLU A 228 1.73 4.63 18.50
C GLU A 228 1.58 3.27 17.81
N LEU A 229 0.87 3.20 16.67
CA LEU A 229 0.77 1.98 15.86
C LEU A 229 2.16 1.53 15.39
N GLN A 230 2.98 2.47 14.94
CA GLN A 230 4.35 2.20 14.50
C GLN A 230 5.23 1.76 15.67
N ARG A 231 5.15 2.43 16.82
CA ARG A 231 5.86 2.07 18.05
C ARG A 231 5.56 0.64 18.47
N ARG A 232 4.29 0.21 18.39
CA ARG A 232 3.89 -1.17 18.67
C ARG A 232 4.54 -2.17 17.70
N MET A 233 4.61 -1.85 16.40
CA MET A 233 5.32 -2.68 15.41
C MET A 233 6.82 -2.78 15.72
N MET A 234 7.45 -1.71 16.20
CA MET A 234 8.87 -1.70 16.57
C MET A 234 9.17 -2.48 17.85
N MET A 235 8.29 -2.42 18.86
CA MET A 235 8.49 -3.12 20.14
C MET A 235 8.36 -4.64 20.02
N SER A 236 7.66 -5.12 19.00
CA SER A 236 7.63 -6.55 18.62
C SER A 236 9.03 -7.05 18.18
N SER A 237 9.96 -6.15 17.90
CA SER A 237 11.21 -6.41 17.20
C SER A 237 12.47 -6.07 18.02
N ASN A 238 12.30 -5.66 19.29
CA ASN A 238 13.41 -5.38 20.21
C ASN A 238 14.00 -6.67 20.77
N SER A 239 14.82 -7.35 19.97
CA SER A 239 15.77 -8.34 20.45
C SER A 239 17.13 -8.18 19.75
N THR A 240 18.01 -7.35 20.30
CA THR A 240 19.46 -7.54 20.17
C THR A 240 20.20 -6.95 21.38
N PRO A 241 21.33 -7.55 21.78
CA PRO A 241 21.94 -7.38 23.09
C PRO A 241 22.68 -6.04 23.19
N ALA A 242 22.39 -5.28 24.24
CA ALA A 242 23.25 -4.19 24.64
C ALA A 242 24.64 -4.73 25.04
N SER A 243 25.66 -3.97 24.64
CA SER A 243 27.08 -4.25 24.76
C SER A 243 27.54 -4.70 26.15
N HIS A 244 28.46 -5.68 26.15
CA HIS A 244 29.19 -6.11 27.34
C HIS A 244 30.09 -4.99 27.88
N ASN A 245 29.87 -4.61 29.14
CA ASN A 245 30.92 -4.58 30.17
C ASN A 245 30.31 -4.40 31.56
N SER A 246 29.89 -5.49 32.19
CA SER A 246 30.36 -5.89 33.53
C SER A 246 29.66 -7.17 33.98
N SER A 247 30.39 -7.94 34.76
CA SER A 247 30.07 -9.25 35.33
C SER A 247 28.75 -9.33 36.11
N ALA A 248 28.13 -10.52 36.02
CA ALA A 248 27.14 -11.14 36.92
C ALA A 248 25.67 -11.13 36.46
N LEU A 249 25.27 -12.28 35.91
CA LEU A 249 23.99 -12.99 36.07
C LEU A 249 22.89 -12.27 36.88
N SER A 250 22.01 -11.57 36.17
CA SER A 250 20.55 -11.67 36.35
C SER A 250 19.89 -11.18 35.06
N LEU A 251 19.50 -12.12 34.21
CA LEU A 251 18.57 -11.85 33.11
C LEU A 251 17.26 -11.37 33.73
N ASP A 252 16.78 -10.19 33.34
CA ASP A 252 15.42 -9.78 33.68
C ASP A 252 14.48 -10.51 32.71
N GLU A 253 13.89 -11.62 33.16
CA GLU A 253 12.97 -12.49 32.39
C GLU A 253 11.80 -11.70 31.77
N GLY A 254 11.45 -10.52 32.31
CA GLY A 254 10.28 -9.73 31.87
C GLY A 254 10.41 -9.00 30.52
N ALA A 255 11.62 -8.72 30.02
CA ALA A 255 11.78 -7.96 28.76
C ALA A 255 11.68 -8.84 27.51
N LEU A 256 12.14 -10.09 27.59
CA LEU A 256 11.99 -11.11 26.55
C LEU A 256 10.53 -11.60 26.47
N ASP A 257 9.88 -11.78 27.63
CA ASP A 257 8.45 -12.10 27.71
C ASP A 257 7.57 -11.02 27.08
N GLY A 258 7.93 -9.73 27.20
CA GLY A 258 7.16 -8.61 26.66
C GLY A 258 7.14 -8.53 25.12
N ALA A 259 8.29 -8.71 24.45
CA ALA A 259 8.37 -8.64 22.99
C ALA A 259 7.77 -9.88 22.30
N GLN A 260 7.99 -11.08 22.87
CA GLN A 260 7.30 -12.30 22.42
C GLN A 260 5.80 -12.24 22.68
N ALA A 261 5.35 -11.66 23.78
CA ALA A 261 3.92 -11.46 24.06
C ALA A 261 3.25 -10.46 23.09
N GLU A 262 3.94 -9.41 22.63
CA GLU A 262 3.37 -8.46 21.65
C GLU A 262 3.36 -9.01 20.22
N LEU A 263 4.41 -9.72 19.76
CA LEU A 263 4.38 -10.48 18.50
C LEU A 263 3.25 -11.53 18.50
N ALA A 264 3.04 -12.23 19.61
CA ALA A 264 1.94 -13.19 19.78
C ALA A 264 0.57 -12.50 19.73
N LYS A 265 0.41 -11.32 20.36
CA LYS A 265 -0.82 -10.52 20.29
C LYS A 265 -1.16 -10.06 18.87
N HIS A 266 -0.16 -9.82 18.01
CA HIS A 266 -0.37 -9.46 16.62
C HIS A 266 -0.66 -10.67 15.73
N ALA A 267 -0.04 -11.83 16.00
CA ALA A 267 -0.37 -13.08 15.32
C ALA A 267 -1.86 -13.43 15.48
N ASP A 268 -2.45 -13.19 16.67
CA ASP A 268 -3.87 -13.42 16.93
C ASP A 268 -4.81 -12.50 16.14
N LYS A 269 -4.30 -11.34 15.69
CA LYS A 269 -5.04 -10.40 14.82
C LYS A 269 -4.89 -10.71 13.33
N ILE A 270 -4.05 -11.67 12.95
CA ILE A 270 -3.97 -12.20 11.58
C ILE A 270 -4.95 -13.39 11.47
N LEU A 271 -6.15 -13.13 10.97
CA LEU A 271 -7.28 -14.05 11.00
C LEU A 271 -7.16 -15.22 10.02
N GLN A 272 -6.44 -15.01 8.93
CA GLN A 272 -6.01 -16.03 7.97
C GLN A 272 -4.53 -15.79 7.71
N ASN A 273 -3.67 -16.78 7.95
CA ASN A 273 -2.22 -16.61 7.91
C ASN A 273 -1.55 -17.71 7.07
N ASP A 274 -1.30 -17.41 5.80
CA ASP A 274 -0.62 -18.31 4.87
C ASP A 274 0.89 -18.03 4.74
N LEU A 275 1.52 -17.40 5.75
CA LEU A 275 2.96 -17.08 5.72
C LEU A 275 3.86 -18.31 5.52
N ASP A 276 3.51 -19.46 6.10
CA ASP A 276 4.29 -20.70 5.90
C ASP A 276 4.23 -21.17 4.44
N GLN A 277 3.07 -21.04 3.79
CA GLN A 277 2.90 -21.39 2.38
C GLN A 277 3.67 -20.42 1.49
N LEU A 278 3.59 -19.12 1.80
CA LEU A 278 4.36 -18.10 1.11
C LEU A 278 5.87 -18.33 1.30
N TRP A 279 6.32 -18.65 2.50
CA TRP A 279 7.73 -18.97 2.76
C TRP A 279 8.18 -20.16 1.95
N ALA A 280 7.40 -21.25 1.89
CA ALA A 280 7.73 -22.40 1.05
C ALA A 280 7.92 -22.01 -0.43
N LYS A 281 7.07 -21.12 -0.95
CA LYS A 281 7.20 -20.56 -2.30
C LYS A 281 8.46 -19.71 -2.43
N VAL A 282 8.68 -18.72 -1.56
CA VAL A 282 9.84 -17.81 -1.61
C VAL A 282 11.15 -18.59 -1.45
N LYS A 283 11.21 -19.53 -0.51
CA LYS A 283 12.34 -20.43 -0.28
C LYS A 283 12.70 -21.28 -1.50
N SER A 284 11.74 -21.55 -2.39
CA SER A 284 12.01 -22.27 -3.65
C SER A 284 12.63 -21.39 -4.73
N LEU A 285 12.52 -20.06 -4.62
CA LEU A 285 13.03 -19.12 -5.61
C LEU A 285 14.55 -19.00 -5.53
N ARG A 286 15.17 -18.86 -6.71
CA ARG A 286 16.59 -18.52 -6.84
C ARG A 286 16.68 -17.47 -7.93
N ASN A 287 16.99 -16.23 -7.56
CA ASN A 287 17.10 -15.12 -8.51
C ASN A 287 15.84 -14.96 -9.41
N GLY A 288 14.65 -15.06 -8.80
CA GLY A 288 13.36 -14.90 -9.48
C GLY A 288 13.00 -13.44 -9.78
N ARG A 289 11.84 -13.25 -10.41
CA ARG A 289 11.15 -11.96 -10.54
C ARG A 289 9.98 -11.92 -9.56
N ILE A 290 9.88 -10.84 -8.78
CA ILE A 290 8.75 -10.62 -7.86
C ILE A 290 8.07 -9.30 -8.22
N ASP A 291 6.76 -9.32 -8.39
CA ASP A 291 5.97 -8.12 -8.67
C ASP A 291 5.19 -7.70 -7.42
N ILE A 292 5.39 -6.47 -6.97
CA ILE A 292 4.70 -5.89 -5.81
C ILE A 292 3.71 -4.85 -6.30
N ILE A 293 2.42 -5.12 -6.14
CA ILE A 293 1.33 -4.20 -6.44
C ILE A 293 1.10 -3.35 -5.19
N LEU A 294 1.56 -2.11 -5.26
CA LEU A 294 1.65 -1.19 -4.13
C LEU A 294 0.28 -0.65 -3.70
N ASP A 295 0.20 -0.32 -2.41
CA ASP A 295 -0.90 0.44 -1.79
C ASP A 295 -0.40 1.85 -1.43
N ASN A 296 -0.14 2.14 -0.15
CA ASN A 296 0.12 3.50 0.34
C ASN A 296 1.58 3.94 0.26
N ALA A 297 1.78 5.24 0.02
CA ALA A 297 3.05 5.94 0.19
C ALA A 297 3.41 6.14 1.67
N GLY A 298 4.60 6.70 1.91
CA GLY A 298 5.10 6.96 3.25
C GLY A 298 5.64 5.69 3.91
N PHE A 299 5.23 5.42 5.16
CA PHE A 299 5.81 4.32 5.95
C PHE A 299 5.54 2.94 5.35
N GLU A 300 4.35 2.71 4.77
CA GLU A 300 4.03 1.44 4.12
C GLU A 300 4.97 1.17 2.94
N LEU A 301 5.10 2.13 2.03
CA LEU A 301 6.07 2.03 0.94
C LEU A 301 7.48 1.77 1.47
N TYR A 302 7.93 2.51 2.49
CA TYR A 302 9.26 2.30 3.06
C TYR A 302 9.50 0.85 3.53
N VAL A 303 8.53 0.24 4.22
CA VAL A 303 8.68 -1.16 4.67
C VAL A 303 8.54 -2.17 3.52
N ASP A 304 7.82 -1.83 2.45
CA ASP A 304 7.79 -2.62 1.22
C ASP A 304 9.16 -2.63 0.52
N LEU A 305 9.86 -1.49 0.52
CA LEU A 305 11.24 -1.38 0.01
C LEU A 305 12.23 -2.18 0.87
N VAL A 306 12.07 -2.15 2.19
CA VAL A 306 12.86 -2.99 3.10
C VAL A 306 12.67 -4.47 2.79
N PHE A 307 11.42 -4.92 2.60
CA PHE A 307 11.14 -6.31 2.28
C PHE A 307 11.69 -6.71 0.91
N ALA A 308 11.57 -5.84 -0.10
CA ALA A 308 12.17 -6.05 -1.41
C ALA A 308 13.71 -6.14 -1.36
N ASP A 309 14.35 -5.33 -0.51
CA ASP A 309 15.81 -5.34 -0.33
C ASP A 309 16.27 -6.67 0.29
N TYR A 310 15.54 -7.15 1.30
CA TYR A 310 15.75 -8.49 1.85
C TYR A 310 15.62 -9.59 0.77
N LEU A 311 14.55 -9.56 -0.04
CA LEU A 311 14.33 -10.57 -1.09
C LEU A 311 15.48 -10.60 -2.11
N VAL A 312 16.04 -9.43 -2.44
CA VAL A 312 17.20 -9.32 -3.33
C VAL A 312 18.48 -9.80 -2.65
N ARG A 313 18.81 -9.28 -1.46
CA ARG A 313 20.06 -9.62 -0.76
C ARG A 313 20.13 -11.09 -0.35
N ALA A 314 19.00 -11.70 -0.02
CA ALA A 314 18.93 -13.11 0.35
C ALA A 314 19.01 -14.06 -0.87
N GLY A 315 18.99 -13.51 -2.09
CA GLY A 315 19.12 -14.28 -3.34
C GLY A 315 17.81 -14.90 -3.85
N PHE A 316 16.66 -14.50 -3.29
CA PHE A 316 15.36 -14.96 -3.76
C PHE A 316 14.96 -14.26 -5.06
N ALA A 317 15.23 -12.96 -5.17
CA ALA A 317 14.90 -12.14 -6.33
C ALA A 317 16.14 -11.53 -6.98
N LYS A 318 16.21 -11.56 -8.31
CA LYS A 318 17.14 -10.72 -9.10
C LYS A 318 16.46 -9.44 -9.59
N GLU A 319 15.14 -9.46 -9.64
CA GLU A 319 14.31 -8.37 -10.15
C GLU A 319 13.07 -8.23 -9.26
N VAL A 320 12.80 -7.00 -8.81
CA VAL A 320 11.55 -6.63 -8.14
C VAL A 320 10.88 -5.52 -8.95
N VAL A 321 9.63 -5.75 -9.36
CA VAL A 321 8.84 -4.78 -10.13
C VAL A 321 7.74 -4.23 -9.24
N PHE A 322 7.82 -2.94 -8.93
CA PHE A 322 6.81 -2.21 -8.18
C PHE A 322 5.77 -1.62 -9.12
N HIS A 323 4.50 -1.92 -8.88
CA HIS A 323 3.37 -1.40 -9.63
C HIS A 323 2.67 -0.30 -8.84
N ALA A 324 2.89 0.94 -9.29
CA ALA A 324 2.31 2.16 -8.73
C ALA A 324 1.07 2.62 -9.53
N LYS A 325 0.33 3.59 -8.99
CA LYS A 325 -0.84 4.21 -9.62
C LYS A 325 -0.42 5.36 -10.57
N ASN A 326 -1.12 5.52 -11.69
CA ASN A 326 -0.81 6.54 -12.70
C ASN A 326 -1.37 7.94 -12.39
N ILE A 327 -2.29 8.02 -11.44
CA ILE A 327 -2.98 9.24 -11.03
C ILE A 327 -3.07 9.27 -9.50
N PRO A 328 -3.30 10.46 -8.89
CA PRO A 328 -3.65 10.55 -7.48
C PRO A 328 -4.86 9.65 -7.18
N TRP A 329 -4.67 8.64 -6.35
CA TRP A 329 -5.60 7.53 -6.19
C TRP A 329 -5.76 7.20 -4.71
N PHE A 330 -7.00 7.00 -4.25
CA PHE A 330 -7.31 6.56 -2.87
C PHE A 330 -6.57 7.32 -1.76
N VAL A 331 -6.37 8.63 -1.96
CA VAL A 331 -5.61 9.54 -1.08
C VAL A 331 -4.11 9.21 -1.03
N SER A 332 -3.75 8.08 -0.47
CA SER A 332 -2.37 7.76 -0.12
C SER A 332 -1.66 6.83 -1.07
N ASP A 333 -2.31 6.32 -2.12
CA ASP A 333 -1.67 5.35 -3.00
C ASP A 333 -0.39 5.89 -3.65
N VAL A 334 0.60 5.01 -3.76
CA VAL A 334 1.91 5.31 -4.37
C VAL A 334 1.74 5.63 -5.85
N MET A 335 2.25 6.80 -6.24
CA MET A 335 2.60 7.12 -7.62
C MET A 335 4.10 6.97 -7.85
N PRO A 336 4.58 6.85 -9.11
CA PRO A 336 6.02 6.81 -9.39
C PRO A 336 6.81 7.99 -8.77
N PHE A 337 6.19 9.16 -8.70
CA PHE A 337 6.77 10.33 -8.04
C PHE A 337 6.97 10.10 -6.53
N ASP A 338 5.99 9.54 -5.82
CA ASP A 338 6.08 9.25 -4.38
C ASP A 338 7.22 8.27 -4.08
N PHE A 339 7.41 7.28 -4.97
CA PHE A 339 8.50 6.31 -4.88
C PHE A 339 9.86 6.98 -4.98
N GLN A 340 10.10 7.75 -6.05
CA GLN A 340 11.36 8.45 -6.23
C GLN A 340 11.60 9.45 -5.10
N TRP A 341 10.59 10.22 -4.74
CA TRP A 341 10.67 11.20 -3.66
C TRP A 341 11.05 10.56 -2.33
N THR A 342 10.52 9.36 -2.02
CA THR A 342 10.88 8.59 -0.82
C THR A 342 12.37 8.24 -0.81
N LEU A 343 12.92 7.75 -1.93
CA LEU A 343 14.36 7.45 -2.05
C LEU A 343 15.23 8.71 -1.87
N ASP A 344 14.79 9.83 -2.44
CA ASP A 344 15.48 11.12 -2.33
C ASP A 344 15.51 11.63 -0.88
N GLN A 345 14.51 11.31 -0.06
CA GLN A 345 14.49 11.70 1.36
C GLN A 345 15.43 10.87 2.23
N LEU A 346 15.78 9.64 1.83
CA LEU A 346 16.69 8.76 2.58
C LEU A 346 18.16 9.09 2.33
N ASP A 347 18.48 9.52 1.12
CA ASP A 347 19.82 9.99 0.73
C ASP A 347 19.70 11.40 0.14
N PRO A 348 19.52 12.43 0.98
CA PRO A 348 19.51 13.80 0.52
C PRO A 348 20.93 14.19 0.11
N ASP A 349 21.11 14.56 -1.16
CA ASP A 349 22.26 15.36 -1.56
C ASP A 349 22.22 16.65 -0.73
N THR A 350 23.31 16.96 -0.03
CA THR A 350 23.43 17.95 1.05
C THR A 350 23.27 19.42 0.61
N ALA A 351 22.42 19.71 -0.37
CA ALA A 351 22.24 21.02 -1.00
C ALA A 351 20.89 21.70 -0.71
N THR A 352 19.97 21.07 0.04
CA THR A 352 18.70 21.69 0.44
C THR A 352 18.61 21.93 1.94
N SER A 353 17.90 23.00 2.31
CA SER A 353 17.48 23.37 3.66
C SER A 353 16.90 22.18 4.43
N GLU A 354 17.33 22.02 5.69
CA GLU A 354 16.87 21.06 6.72
C GLU A 354 16.53 19.62 6.24
N PRO A 355 17.26 18.59 6.71
CA PRO A 355 17.02 17.22 6.25
C PRO A 355 15.61 16.73 6.60
N PHE A 356 14.98 16.02 5.66
CA PHE A 356 13.65 15.46 5.88
C PHE A 356 13.64 14.38 6.97
N PHE A 357 14.72 13.64 7.18
CA PHE A 357 14.92 12.82 8.36
C PHE A 357 16.17 13.30 9.10
N ASP A 358 16.00 13.63 10.38
CA ASP A 358 17.06 14.14 11.25
C ASP A 358 17.25 13.17 12.43
N PRO A 359 18.10 12.13 12.27
CA PRO A 359 18.38 11.19 13.35
C PRO A 359 19.22 11.85 14.45
N SER A 360 19.07 11.38 15.69
CA SER A 360 19.86 11.89 16.81
C SER A 360 21.32 11.45 16.77
N GLU A 361 21.62 10.37 16.05
CA GLU A 361 22.96 9.76 15.99
C GLU A 361 23.52 9.68 14.56
N SER A 362 24.84 9.76 14.45
CA SER A 362 25.53 9.72 13.14
C SER A 362 25.49 8.34 12.49
N THR A 363 25.43 7.25 13.27
CA THR A 363 25.31 5.87 12.78
C THR A 363 23.99 5.63 12.07
N GLU A 364 22.89 6.12 12.64
CA GLU A 364 21.56 6.09 12.05
C GLU A 364 21.48 6.92 10.77
N GLN A 365 22.15 8.08 10.73
CA GLN A 365 22.25 8.89 9.53
C GLN A 365 22.96 8.18 8.39
N LEU A 366 24.07 7.51 8.69
CA LEU A 366 24.81 6.70 7.71
C LEU A 366 23.94 5.52 7.23
N ALA A 367 23.24 4.85 8.14
CA ALA A 367 22.34 3.75 7.81
C ALA A 367 21.23 4.15 6.82
N LEU A 368 20.55 5.28 7.06
CA LEU A 368 19.55 5.81 6.14
C LEU A 368 20.14 6.13 4.77
N LYS A 369 21.30 6.78 4.77
CA LYS A 369 22.00 7.16 3.54
C LYS A 369 22.42 5.95 2.72
N ASP A 370 22.96 4.92 3.37
CA ASP A 370 23.41 3.69 2.73
C ASP A 370 22.23 2.92 2.12
N LEU A 371 21.07 2.86 2.81
CA LEU A 371 19.84 2.31 2.22
C LEU A 371 19.39 3.13 1.01
N GLY A 372 19.29 4.46 1.16
CA GLY A 372 18.86 5.35 0.08
C GLY A 372 19.72 5.19 -1.18
N ARG A 373 21.05 5.18 -1.01
CA ARG A 373 22.00 4.95 -2.11
C ARG A 373 21.84 3.59 -2.75
N LYS A 374 21.81 2.52 -1.95
CA LYS A 374 21.67 1.15 -2.45
C LYS A 374 20.36 0.96 -3.23
N TRP A 375 19.26 1.53 -2.76
CA TRP A 375 17.97 1.43 -3.43
C TRP A 375 17.92 2.26 -4.71
N LYS A 376 18.55 3.45 -4.74
CA LYS A 376 18.76 4.20 -5.99
C LYS A 376 19.59 3.38 -6.99
N GLU A 377 20.67 2.73 -6.54
CA GLU A 377 21.48 1.83 -7.38
C GLU A 377 20.66 0.64 -7.92
N TYR A 378 19.75 0.08 -7.13
CA TYR A 378 18.83 -0.96 -7.61
C TYR A 378 17.91 -0.47 -8.72
N VAL A 379 17.40 0.77 -8.61
CA VAL A 379 16.59 1.38 -9.68
C VAL A 379 17.44 1.62 -10.92
N GLU A 380 18.63 2.21 -10.78
CA GLU A 380 19.53 2.53 -11.90
C GLU A 380 20.03 1.28 -12.63
N SER A 381 20.32 0.21 -11.90
CA SER A 381 20.78 -1.07 -12.46
C SER A 381 19.65 -1.95 -12.99
N GLY A 382 18.39 -1.59 -12.73
CA GLY A 382 17.21 -2.34 -13.14
C GLY A 382 16.90 -3.57 -12.29
N VAL A 383 17.57 -3.75 -11.14
CA VAL A 383 17.19 -4.72 -10.10
C VAL A 383 15.80 -4.38 -9.56
N TRP A 384 15.54 -3.09 -9.35
CA TRP A 384 14.22 -2.57 -9.04
C TRP A 384 13.66 -1.82 -10.24
N LYS A 385 12.38 -2.02 -10.54
CA LYS A 385 11.67 -1.30 -11.59
C LYS A 385 10.37 -0.74 -11.02
N VAL A 386 10.07 0.52 -11.33
CA VAL A 386 8.80 1.13 -10.97
C VAL A 386 7.98 1.32 -12.24
N LYS A 387 6.80 0.71 -12.28
CA LYS A 387 5.87 0.76 -13.42
C LYS A 387 4.51 1.28 -12.95
N GLY A 388 3.80 1.92 -13.86
CA GLY A 388 2.40 2.25 -13.68
C GLY A 388 1.59 1.80 -14.89
N HIS A 389 0.31 1.52 -14.69
CA HIS A 389 -0.60 1.08 -15.75
C HIS A 389 -2.03 1.52 -15.43
N ASN A 390 -2.80 1.93 -16.44
CA ASN A 390 -4.15 2.48 -16.26
C ASN A 390 -5.12 1.46 -15.65
N PHE A 391 -4.85 0.16 -15.83
CA PHE A 391 -5.62 -0.91 -15.20
C PHE A 391 -5.68 -0.79 -13.67
N TRP A 392 -4.56 -0.43 -13.03
CA TRP A 392 -4.51 -0.30 -11.56
C TRP A 392 -5.45 0.79 -11.05
N THR A 393 -5.67 1.84 -11.84
CA THR A 393 -6.57 2.97 -11.58
C THR A 393 -7.87 2.90 -12.38
N SER A 394 -8.23 1.73 -12.91
CA SER A 394 -9.51 1.49 -13.59
C SER A 394 -10.60 1.06 -12.59
N CYS A 395 -11.85 0.96 -13.05
CA CYS A 395 -12.95 0.38 -12.27
C CYS A 395 -13.00 -1.15 -12.26
N TYR A 396 -12.17 -1.83 -13.05
CA TYR A 396 -12.23 -3.29 -13.17
C TYR A 396 -11.62 -3.97 -11.93
N ALA A 397 -12.30 -5.02 -11.47
CA ALA A 397 -11.72 -6.01 -10.57
C ALA A 397 -10.62 -6.81 -11.28
N PHE A 398 -9.70 -7.40 -10.51
CA PHE A 398 -8.53 -8.08 -11.06
C PHE A 398 -8.86 -9.37 -11.80
N HIS A 399 -10.06 -9.93 -11.61
CA HIS A 399 -10.57 -11.04 -12.43
C HIS A 399 -10.56 -10.72 -13.93
N HIS A 400 -10.62 -9.44 -14.31
CA HIS A 400 -10.59 -9.02 -15.71
C HIS A 400 -9.17 -8.86 -16.27
N LEU A 401 -8.13 -8.82 -15.42
CA LEU A 401 -6.75 -8.61 -15.87
C LEU A 401 -6.34 -9.56 -17.01
N PRO A 402 -6.64 -10.88 -16.96
CA PRO A 402 -6.21 -11.80 -18.01
C PRO A 402 -6.96 -11.63 -19.35
N THR A 403 -8.14 -11.00 -19.34
CA THR A 403 -9.07 -11.00 -20.48
C THR A 403 -9.33 -9.62 -21.06
N LEU A 404 -9.09 -8.55 -20.29
CA LEU A 404 -9.36 -7.19 -20.69
C LEU A 404 -8.38 -6.75 -21.79
N PRO A 405 -8.84 -6.35 -22.98
CA PRO A 405 -7.96 -6.01 -24.11
C PRO A 405 -6.92 -4.92 -23.80
N SER A 406 -7.30 -3.92 -23.01
CA SER A 406 -6.44 -2.79 -22.61
C SER A 406 -5.37 -3.15 -21.57
N ALA A 407 -5.44 -4.34 -20.96
CA ALA A 407 -4.51 -4.80 -19.94
C ALA A 407 -3.72 -6.04 -20.38
N GLN A 408 -3.81 -6.45 -21.64
CA GLN A 408 -3.12 -7.65 -22.13
C GLN A 408 -1.60 -7.54 -22.08
N ASP A 409 -1.06 -6.34 -22.33
CA ASP A 409 0.37 -6.06 -22.21
C ASP A 409 0.83 -6.14 -20.75
N LEU A 410 0.07 -5.55 -19.83
CA LEU A 410 0.31 -5.67 -18.39
C LEU A 410 0.27 -7.14 -17.95
N PHE A 411 -0.75 -7.90 -18.35
CA PHE A 411 -0.87 -9.32 -17.99
C PHE A 411 0.29 -10.15 -18.54
N ARG A 412 0.69 -9.94 -19.80
CA ARG A 412 1.84 -10.65 -20.41
C ARG A 412 3.17 -10.32 -19.74
N ASP A 413 3.36 -9.10 -19.27
CA ASP A 413 4.55 -8.72 -18.51
C ASP A 413 4.53 -9.35 -17.11
N THR A 414 3.43 -9.19 -16.37
CA THR A 414 3.30 -9.68 -14.99
C THR A 414 3.24 -11.20 -14.91
N ALA A 415 2.73 -11.90 -15.91
CA ALA A 415 2.72 -13.37 -15.97
C ALA A 415 4.13 -13.99 -16.05
N GLN A 416 5.17 -13.19 -16.31
CA GLN A 416 6.58 -13.64 -16.23
C GLN A 416 7.14 -13.63 -14.81
N SER A 417 6.37 -13.11 -13.84
CA SER A 417 6.76 -13.08 -12.44
C SER A 417 6.68 -14.48 -11.82
N ASP A 418 7.51 -14.73 -10.81
CA ASP A 418 7.44 -15.94 -10.01
C ASP A 418 6.46 -15.80 -8.84
N LEU A 419 6.19 -14.57 -8.40
CA LEU A 419 5.31 -14.26 -7.28
C LEU A 419 4.72 -12.85 -7.41
N TRP A 420 3.40 -12.72 -7.28
CA TRP A 420 2.73 -11.44 -7.11
C TRP A 420 2.42 -11.16 -5.64
N ILE A 421 2.76 -9.97 -5.17
CA ILE A 421 2.47 -9.48 -3.82
C ILE A 421 1.51 -8.30 -3.93
N PHE A 422 0.28 -8.47 -3.45
CA PHE A 422 -0.73 -7.42 -3.41
C PHE A 422 -0.78 -6.81 -2.01
N LYS A 423 -0.46 -5.52 -1.91
CA LYS A 423 -0.56 -4.76 -0.66
C LYS A 423 -1.94 -4.13 -0.52
N GLY A 424 -2.49 -4.03 0.68
CA GLY A 424 -3.61 -3.10 0.88
C GLY A 424 -5.01 -3.67 0.78
N ASP A 425 -5.96 -2.88 1.28
CA ASP A 425 -7.38 -3.24 1.28
C ASP A 425 -8.01 -3.12 -0.12
N LEU A 426 -7.69 -2.07 -0.88
CA LEU A 426 -8.25 -1.89 -2.24
C LEU A 426 -7.80 -3.00 -3.18
N ASN A 427 -6.53 -3.41 -3.14
CA ASN A 427 -6.06 -4.53 -3.95
C ASN A 427 -6.76 -5.83 -3.55
N TYR A 428 -6.99 -6.08 -2.25
CA TYR A 428 -7.78 -7.24 -1.80
C TYR A 428 -9.21 -7.19 -2.33
N ARG A 429 -9.89 -6.05 -2.20
CA ARG A 429 -11.25 -5.84 -2.74
C ARG A 429 -11.29 -6.09 -4.24
N LYS A 430 -10.31 -5.62 -5.01
CA LYS A 430 -10.20 -5.91 -6.45
C LYS A 430 -9.86 -7.38 -6.74
N LEU A 431 -9.07 -8.05 -5.89
CA LEU A 431 -8.75 -9.48 -6.00
C LEU A 431 -9.99 -10.36 -5.80
N VAL A 432 -10.89 -10.00 -4.88
CA VAL A 432 -12.09 -10.79 -4.55
C VAL A 432 -13.39 -10.17 -5.06
N TYR A 433 -13.29 -9.19 -5.96
CA TYR A 433 -14.42 -8.53 -6.61
C TYR A 433 -15.39 -7.80 -5.67
N ASP A 434 -14.94 -7.32 -4.51
CA ASP A 434 -15.69 -6.45 -3.58
C ASP A 434 -17.14 -6.90 -3.34
N CYS A 435 -17.29 -8.18 -3.01
CA CYS A 435 -18.56 -8.90 -2.99
C CYS A 435 -18.94 -9.39 -1.59
N LYS A 436 -20.24 -9.62 -1.37
CA LYS A 436 -20.81 -10.26 -0.17
C LYS A 436 -20.54 -11.77 -0.17
N TRP A 437 -19.27 -12.15 -0.02
CA TRP A 437 -18.87 -13.55 0.15
C TRP A 437 -19.15 -14.06 1.56
N PRO A 438 -19.54 -15.33 1.75
CA PRO A 438 -19.35 -15.99 3.02
C PRO A 438 -17.86 -15.92 3.42
N THR A 439 -17.57 -15.58 4.68
CA THR A 439 -16.19 -15.41 5.16
C THR A 439 -15.34 -16.67 5.04
N THR A 440 -15.99 -17.84 5.02
CA THR A 440 -15.36 -19.16 4.85
C THR A 440 -15.12 -19.55 3.40
N THR A 441 -15.50 -18.73 2.42
CA THR A 441 -15.24 -19.03 1.00
C THR A 441 -13.72 -19.17 0.79
N PRO A 442 -13.21 -20.24 0.15
CA PRO A 442 -11.78 -20.37 -0.11
C PRO A 442 -11.24 -19.16 -0.91
N PHE A 443 -10.05 -18.67 -0.54
CA PHE A 443 -9.45 -17.53 -1.23
C PHE A 443 -9.25 -17.80 -2.74
N THR A 444 -8.83 -19.01 -3.09
CA THR A 444 -8.66 -19.46 -4.48
C THR A 444 -9.97 -19.48 -5.27
N GLU A 445 -11.12 -19.69 -4.62
CA GLU A 445 -12.43 -19.56 -5.26
C GLU A 445 -12.78 -18.09 -5.49
N ALA A 446 -12.57 -17.24 -4.48
CA ALA A 446 -12.94 -15.82 -4.51
C ALA A 446 -12.16 -15.02 -5.56
N ILE A 447 -10.88 -15.33 -5.80
CA ILE A 447 -10.04 -14.66 -6.81
C ILE A 447 -10.29 -15.15 -8.25
N GLY A 448 -11.16 -16.16 -8.43
CA GLY A 448 -11.63 -16.63 -9.73
C GLY A 448 -10.50 -16.99 -10.71
N PRO A 449 -10.41 -16.35 -11.90
CA PRO A 449 -9.43 -16.71 -12.92
C PRO A 449 -7.98 -16.50 -12.48
N LEU A 450 -7.74 -15.73 -11.42
CA LEU A 450 -6.42 -15.51 -10.85
C LEU A 450 -5.88 -16.71 -10.06
N ALA A 451 -6.72 -17.70 -9.75
CA ALA A 451 -6.27 -18.98 -9.18
C ALA A 451 -5.88 -20.01 -10.25
N SER A 452 -5.89 -19.63 -11.54
CA SER A 452 -5.53 -20.55 -12.62
C SER A 452 -4.02 -20.73 -12.72
N SER A 453 -3.58 -21.86 -13.27
CA SER A 453 -2.16 -22.17 -13.48
C SER A 453 -1.47 -21.27 -14.53
N GLU A 454 -2.22 -20.42 -15.24
CA GLU A 454 -1.68 -19.42 -16.17
C GLU A 454 -1.24 -18.14 -15.44
N VAL A 455 -1.56 -18.02 -14.14
CA VAL A 455 -1.26 -16.87 -13.30
C VAL A 455 -0.17 -17.25 -12.30
N PRO A 456 0.84 -16.38 -12.06
CA PRO A 456 1.84 -16.63 -11.03
C PRO A 456 1.21 -16.85 -9.66
N SER A 457 1.93 -17.57 -8.79
CA SER A 457 1.57 -17.63 -7.38
C SER A 457 1.38 -16.21 -6.85
N LEU A 458 0.36 -15.98 -6.03
CA LEU A 458 0.08 -14.66 -5.50
C LEU A 458 -0.22 -14.70 -4.01
N VAL A 459 0.14 -13.63 -3.33
CA VAL A 459 -0.21 -13.38 -1.94
C VAL A 459 -0.78 -11.99 -1.79
N THR A 460 -1.71 -11.83 -0.86
CA THR A 460 -2.19 -10.51 -0.42
C THR A 460 -1.85 -10.28 1.04
N PHE A 461 -1.29 -9.11 1.33
CA PHE A 461 -1.07 -8.59 2.67
C PHE A 461 -2.08 -7.48 2.94
N ARG A 462 -3.11 -7.77 3.74
CA ARG A 462 -4.25 -6.88 3.89
C ARG A 462 -4.65 -6.70 5.34
N THR A 463 -4.66 -5.46 5.82
CA THR A 463 -5.43 -5.08 7.01
C THR A 463 -6.90 -4.87 6.62
N CYS A 464 -7.82 -5.30 7.46
CA CYS A 464 -9.25 -5.36 7.14
C CYS A 464 -9.88 -3.97 7.28
N LYS A 465 -10.30 -3.37 6.15
CA LYS A 465 -10.89 -2.02 6.09
C LYS A 465 -12.16 -1.95 5.23
N ALA A 466 -12.79 -3.09 5.02
CA ALA A 466 -13.96 -3.25 4.17
C ALA A 466 -14.75 -4.51 4.55
N ASP A 467 -16.06 -4.50 4.30
CA ASP A 467 -17.04 -5.55 4.64
C ASP A 467 -16.78 -6.92 3.95
N VAL A 468 -15.71 -7.05 3.17
CA VAL A 468 -15.35 -8.30 2.49
C VAL A 468 -14.15 -8.95 3.17
N VAL A 469 -14.29 -10.20 3.58
CA VAL A 469 -13.20 -11.08 4.02
C VAL A 469 -13.54 -12.49 3.53
N VAL A 470 -12.55 -13.25 3.06
CA VAL A 470 -12.70 -14.65 2.65
C VAL A 470 -11.55 -15.50 3.21
N GLY A 471 -11.69 -16.82 3.12
CA GLY A 471 -10.68 -17.79 3.52
C GLY A 471 -10.62 -18.10 5.02
N LEU A 472 -11.55 -17.57 5.82
CA LEU A 472 -11.55 -17.81 7.26
C LEU A 472 -11.99 -19.24 7.61
N LYS A 473 -11.52 -19.74 8.75
CA LYS A 473 -12.09 -20.95 9.38
C LYS A 473 -13.50 -20.64 9.91
N ALA A 474 -14.35 -21.66 9.97
CA ALA A 474 -15.78 -21.53 10.26
C ALA A 474 -16.11 -20.86 11.61
N ASP A 475 -15.21 -20.93 12.59
CA ASP A 475 -15.39 -20.38 13.93
C ASP A 475 -14.80 -18.97 14.11
N VAL A 476 -13.98 -18.50 13.18
CA VAL A 476 -13.22 -17.25 13.33
C VAL A 476 -14.15 -16.03 13.30
N GLU A 477 -15.08 -15.96 12.35
CA GLU A 477 -16.02 -14.83 12.25
C GLU A 477 -16.85 -14.68 13.53
N GLU A 478 -17.49 -15.76 13.99
CA GLU A 478 -18.32 -15.71 15.21
C GLU A 478 -17.50 -15.32 16.46
N ARG A 479 -16.24 -15.80 16.55
CA ARG A 479 -15.34 -15.46 17.65
C ARG A 479 -14.99 -13.98 17.63
N VAL A 480 -14.52 -13.48 16.50
CA VAL A 480 -14.03 -12.10 16.38
C VAL A 480 -15.18 -11.09 16.49
N GLU A 481 -16.36 -11.41 15.95
CA GLU A 481 -17.55 -10.55 16.07
C GLU A 481 -17.99 -10.32 17.53
N LYS A 482 -17.72 -11.29 18.42
CA LYS A 482 -17.95 -11.13 19.87
C LYS A 482 -16.93 -10.23 20.55
N GLU A 483 -15.70 -10.15 20.00
CA GLU A 483 -14.60 -9.34 20.52
C GLU A 483 -14.70 -7.88 20.03
N ALA A 484 -14.92 -7.69 18.73
CA ALA A 484 -15.00 -6.39 18.08
C ALA A 484 -15.99 -6.44 16.91
N LYS A 485 -17.03 -5.59 16.93
CA LYS A 485 -18.07 -5.57 15.86
C LYS A 485 -17.60 -4.93 14.56
N ASP A 486 -16.56 -4.11 14.61
CA ASP A 486 -15.99 -3.36 13.50
C ASP A 486 -14.71 -4.02 12.95
N TRP A 487 -14.45 -5.28 13.31
CA TRP A 487 -13.21 -5.99 12.99
C TRP A 487 -12.87 -6.04 11.50
N MET A 488 -13.87 -6.07 10.62
CA MET A 488 -13.68 -6.06 9.16
C MET A 488 -13.25 -4.70 8.61
N VAL A 489 -13.48 -3.61 9.35
CA VAL A 489 -13.40 -2.23 8.84
C VAL A 489 -12.48 -1.32 9.65
N SER A 490 -12.04 -1.76 10.83
CA SER A 490 -11.24 -0.97 11.77
C SER A 490 -9.76 -0.84 11.38
N GLY A 491 -9.26 -1.72 10.52
CA GLY A 491 -7.83 -1.86 10.21
C GLY A 491 -7.01 -2.55 11.30
N GLU A 492 -7.65 -3.03 12.39
CA GLU A 492 -6.95 -3.69 13.48
C GLU A 492 -6.66 -5.17 13.21
N TYR A 493 -7.46 -5.82 12.38
CA TYR A 493 -7.29 -7.22 12.00
C TYR A 493 -6.72 -7.31 10.59
N ALA A 494 -6.13 -8.46 10.26
CA ALA A 494 -5.47 -8.67 8.99
C ALA A 494 -5.66 -10.08 8.44
N VAL A 495 -5.39 -10.23 7.15
CA VAL A 495 -5.30 -11.52 6.48
C VAL A 495 -4.06 -11.53 5.59
N ILE A 496 -3.42 -12.70 5.54
CA ILE A 496 -2.37 -13.08 4.61
C ILE A 496 -2.90 -14.31 3.88
N SER A 497 -3.32 -14.12 2.63
CA SER A 497 -3.94 -15.19 1.84
C SER A 497 -3.08 -15.51 0.63
N PHE A 498 -2.70 -16.77 0.48
CA PHE A 498 -1.83 -17.26 -0.60
C PHE A 498 -2.61 -18.12 -1.59
N SER A 499 -2.32 -17.95 -2.88
CA SER A 499 -2.72 -18.86 -3.96
C SER A 499 -1.45 -19.35 -4.66
N PRO A 500 -1.23 -20.68 -4.74
CA PRO A 500 -0.02 -21.26 -5.33
C PRO A 500 0.09 -21.09 -6.84
#